data_AF-A0A522WI25-F1
#
_entry.id   AF-A0A522WI25-F1
#
_cell.length_a   1.000
_cell.length_b   1.000
_cell.length_c   1.000
_cell.angle_alpha   90.00
_cell.angle_beta   90.00
_cell.angle_gamma   90.00
#
_symmetry.space_group_name_H-M   'P 1'
#
loop_
_entity.id
_entity.type
_entity.pdbx_description
1 polymer ?
#
loop_
_entity_poly.entity_id
_entity_poly.type
_entity_poly.pdbx_seq_one_letter_code
_entity_poly.pdbx_strand_id
1 'polypeptide(L)'
;MRAEPIAKTLQAVFEGLSAPKKDPRQEVCGALMSLLDEEEKKHVKPWNLQGGVLTLHIDSPARMFALNLKKARLLQQLRERIKPQAVKEIRLRIGVLK
;
A
#
# COMPACT_ATOMS: atom_id res chain seq x y z
N MET A 1 20.78 -11.87 -43.42
CA MET A 1 20.84 -12.50 -42.07
C MET A 1 19.91 -11.72 -41.15
N ARG A 2 19.00 -12.43 -40.48
CA ARG A 2 17.80 -11.92 -39.80
C ARG A 2 18.15 -11.13 -38.52
N ALA A 3 17.87 -9.82 -38.50
CA ALA A 3 18.01 -8.94 -37.33
C ALA A 3 16.80 -9.00 -36.37
N GLU A 4 16.03 -10.09 -36.41
CA GLU A 4 14.74 -10.23 -35.73
C GLU A 4 14.74 -10.54 -34.22
N PRO A 5 15.81 -11.09 -33.58
CA PRO A 5 15.70 -11.45 -32.16
C PRO A 5 15.80 -10.23 -31.24
N ILE A 6 16.69 -9.27 -31.53
CA ILE A 6 17.01 -8.16 -30.62
C ILE A 6 15.83 -7.19 -30.49
N ALA A 7 15.16 -6.89 -31.60
CA ALA A 7 14.01 -5.98 -31.60
C ALA A 7 12.84 -6.53 -30.76
N LYS A 8 12.59 -7.85 -30.80
CA LYS A 8 11.59 -8.50 -29.95
C LYS A 8 11.98 -8.50 -28.48
N THR A 9 13.27 -8.71 -28.16
CA THR A 9 13.74 -8.64 -26.78
C THR A 9 13.60 -7.22 -26.21
N LEU A 10 13.92 -6.21 -27.00
CA LEU A 10 13.74 -4.80 -26.62
C LEU A 10 12.27 -4.46 -26.40
N GLN A 11 11.36 -4.88 -27.29
CA GLN A 11 9.92 -4.68 -27.10
C GLN A 11 9.40 -5.37 -25.84
N ALA A 12 9.79 -6.62 -25.56
CA ALA A 12 9.37 -7.32 -24.36
C ALA A 12 9.88 -6.65 -23.06
N VAL A 13 11.09 -6.07 -23.10
CA VAL A 13 11.63 -5.30 -21.97
C VAL A 13 10.89 -3.97 -21.82
N PHE A 14 10.61 -3.26 -22.91
CA PHE A 14 9.84 -2.02 -22.88
C PHE A 14 8.39 -2.23 -22.47
N GLU A 15 7.72 -3.30 -22.91
CA GLU A 15 6.38 -3.67 -22.45
C GLU A 15 6.38 -4.12 -20.98
N GLY A 16 7.42 -4.83 -20.53
CA GLY A 16 7.61 -5.18 -19.12
C GLY A 16 7.84 -3.97 -18.20
N LEU A 17 8.38 -2.87 -18.75
CA LEU A 17 8.57 -1.59 -18.06
C LEU A 17 7.37 -0.63 -18.21
N SER A 18 6.59 -0.77 -19.28
CA SER A 18 5.43 0.09 -19.60
C SER A 18 4.10 -0.44 -19.09
N ALA A 19 4.03 -1.73 -18.70
CA ALA A 19 2.86 -2.26 -18.03
C ALA A 19 2.65 -1.51 -16.70
N PRO A 20 1.50 -0.85 -16.48
CA PRO A 20 1.12 -0.39 -15.15
C PRO A 20 0.85 -1.65 -14.32
N LYS A 21 1.92 -2.26 -13.80
CA LYS A 21 1.82 -3.27 -12.74
C LYS A 21 0.98 -2.59 -11.67
N LYS A 22 -0.26 -3.04 -11.47
CA LYS A 22 -1.07 -2.69 -10.30
C LYS A 22 -0.15 -2.86 -9.11
N ASP A 23 0.33 -1.73 -8.59
CA ASP A 23 1.34 -1.78 -7.57
C ASP A 23 0.65 -2.42 -6.37
N PRO A 24 1.10 -3.57 -5.85
CA PRO A 24 0.45 -4.21 -4.72
C PRO A 24 0.35 -3.25 -3.52
N ARG A 25 1.21 -2.22 -3.48
CA ARG A 25 1.12 -1.11 -2.52
C ARG A 25 -0.13 -0.26 -2.76
N GLN A 26 -0.46 0.10 -4.01
CA GLN A 26 -1.68 0.85 -4.33
C GLN A 26 -2.93 0.07 -3.96
N GLU A 27 -2.96 -1.24 -4.22
CA GLU A 27 -4.11 -2.09 -3.90
C GLU A 27 -4.32 -2.18 -2.37
N VAL A 28 -3.24 -2.37 -1.61
CA VAL A 28 -3.25 -2.35 -0.14
C VAL A 28 -3.67 -0.98 0.41
N CYS A 29 -3.11 0.10 -0.14
CA CYS A 29 -3.44 1.46 0.28
C CYS A 29 -4.90 1.79 0.00
N GLY A 30 -5.40 1.44 -1.19
CA GLY A 30 -6.80 1.62 -1.56
C GLY A 30 -7.73 0.85 -0.63
N ALA A 31 -7.43 -0.43 -0.37
CA ALA A 31 -8.22 -1.25 0.55
C ALA A 31 -8.24 -0.68 1.98
N LEU A 32 -7.10 -0.19 2.49
CA LEU A 32 -7.04 0.49 3.79
C LEU A 32 -7.88 1.77 3.77
N MET A 33 -7.73 2.62 2.74
CA MET A 33 -8.50 3.86 2.63
C MET A 33 -10.00 3.62 2.48
N SER A 34 -10.43 2.45 2.00
CA SER A 34 -11.84 2.06 2.00
C SER A 34 -12.36 1.57 3.36
N LEU A 35 -11.47 1.19 4.28
CA LEU A 35 -11.82 0.76 5.64
C LEU A 35 -11.82 1.92 6.66
N LEU A 36 -11.11 2.99 6.34
CA LEU A 36 -11.04 4.21 7.14
C LEU A 36 -12.28 5.09 6.88
N ASP A 37 -12.78 5.74 7.94
CA ASP A 37 -13.82 6.74 7.84
C ASP A 37 -13.30 8.03 7.15
N GLU A 38 -14.18 8.88 6.61
CA GLU A 38 -13.74 10.11 5.93
C GLU A 38 -12.96 11.06 6.83
N GLU A 39 -13.29 11.11 8.12
CA GLU A 39 -12.51 11.86 9.11
C GLU A 39 -11.12 11.25 9.28
N GLU A 40 -10.99 9.93 9.33
CA GLU A 40 -9.70 9.26 9.50
C GLU A 40 -8.82 9.45 8.26
N LYS A 41 -9.39 9.44 7.05
CA LYS A 41 -8.63 9.68 5.80
C LYS A 41 -7.96 11.05 5.74
N LYS A 42 -8.50 12.06 6.41
CA LYS A 42 -7.90 13.41 6.47
C LYS A 42 -6.64 13.43 7.34
N HIS A 43 -6.56 12.53 8.30
CA HIS A 43 -5.55 12.50 9.36
C HIS A 43 -4.59 11.30 9.23
N VAL A 44 -4.85 10.39 8.29
CA VAL A 44 -4.06 9.16 8.08
C VAL A 44 -3.66 9.05 6.62
N LYS A 45 -2.35 9.02 6.36
CA LYS A 45 -1.81 8.73 5.02
C LYS A 45 -0.93 7.49 5.04
N PRO A 46 -1.13 6.55 4.09
CA PRO A 46 -0.17 5.48 3.90
C PRO A 46 1.15 6.03 3.38
N TRP A 47 2.23 5.77 4.11
CA TRP A 47 3.56 6.27 3.80
C TRP A 47 4.38 5.26 3.02
N ASN A 48 4.43 4.00 3.49
CA ASN A 48 5.24 2.97 2.85
C ASN A 48 4.70 1.58 3.16
N LEU A 49 4.88 0.65 2.23
CA LEU A 49 4.64 -0.78 2.43
C LEU A 49 5.92 -1.53 2.05
N GLN A 50 6.63 -2.06 3.03
CA GLN A 50 7.90 -2.75 2.84
C GLN A 50 7.95 -4.02 3.68
N GLY A 51 8.29 -5.15 3.05
CA GLY A 51 8.37 -6.46 3.74
C GLY A 51 7.04 -6.93 4.36
N GLY A 52 5.91 -6.39 3.90
CA GLY A 52 4.59 -6.64 4.49
C GLY A 52 4.26 -5.74 5.70
N VAL A 53 5.09 -4.75 6.01
CA VAL A 53 4.80 -3.75 7.06
C VAL A 53 4.25 -2.48 6.40
N LEU A 54 2.98 -2.17 6.65
CA LEU A 54 2.32 -0.97 6.18
C LEU A 54 2.52 0.16 7.21
N THR A 55 3.31 1.15 6.87
CA THR A 55 3.54 2.33 7.70
C THR A 55 2.54 3.43 7.35
N LEU A 56 1.82 3.92 8.36
CA LEU A 56 0.84 5.00 8.26
C LEU A 56 1.35 6.20 9.03
N HIS A 57 1.29 7.38 8.40
CA HIS A 57 1.51 8.65 9.05
C HIS A 57 0.21 9.19 9.61
N ILE A 58 0.28 9.67 10.84
CA ILE A 58 -0.82 10.28 11.59
C ILE A 58 -0.35 11.64 12.10
N ASP A 59 -1.23 12.63 12.05
CA ASP A 59 -0.94 13.99 12.49
C ASP A 59 -1.06 14.18 14.01
N SER A 60 -1.93 13.41 14.69
CA SER A 60 -2.23 13.57 16.11
C SER A 60 -1.99 12.29 16.94
N PRO A 61 -1.33 12.40 18.12
CA PRO A 61 -1.18 11.29 19.06
C PRO A 61 -2.52 10.70 19.54
N ALA A 62 -3.55 11.55 19.73
CA ALA A 62 -4.87 11.11 20.18
C ALA A 62 -5.54 10.23 19.11
N ARG A 63 -5.41 10.60 17.83
CA ARG A 63 -5.90 9.81 16.70
C ARG A 63 -5.08 8.53 16.52
N MET A 64 -3.76 8.60 16.73
CA MET A 64 -2.90 7.41 16.74
C MET A 64 -3.37 6.40 17.77
N PHE A 65 -3.71 6.83 18.98
CA PHE A 65 -4.24 5.94 20.01
C PHE A 65 -5.57 5.30 19.59
N ALA A 66 -6.51 6.09 19.07
CA ALA A 66 -7.80 5.58 18.58
C ALA A 66 -7.63 4.56 17.42
N LEU A 67 -6.74 4.85 16.47
CA LEU A 67 -6.40 3.94 15.37
C LEU A 67 -5.65 2.71 15.85
N ASN A 68 -4.84 2.82 16.90
CA ASN A 68 -4.13 1.69 17.48
C ASN A 68 -5.11 0.69 18.11
N LEU A 69 -6.21 1.16 18.71
CA LEU A 69 -7.30 0.29 19.20
C LEU A 69 -7.99 -0.45 18.03
N LYS A 70 -8.20 0.24 16.90
CA LYS A 70 -8.80 -0.35 15.69
C LYS A 70 -7.80 -1.17 14.87
N LYS A 71 -6.49 -1.05 15.11
CA LYS A 71 -5.40 -1.61 14.28
C LYS A 71 -5.53 -3.12 14.08
N ALA A 72 -5.83 -3.87 15.14
CA ALA A 72 -5.97 -5.32 15.06
C ALA A 72 -7.11 -5.73 14.12
N ARG A 73 -8.25 -5.06 14.24
CA ARG A 73 -9.42 -5.26 13.36
C ARG A 73 -9.12 -4.84 11.92
N LEU A 74 -8.48 -3.68 11.71
CA LEU A 74 -8.09 -3.21 10.38
C LEU A 74 -7.13 -4.17 9.69
N LEU A 75 -6.13 -4.70 10.43
CA LEU A 75 -5.19 -5.69 9.89
C LEU A 75 -5.92 -6.98 9.50
N GLN A 76 -6.88 -7.45 10.31
CA GLN A 76 -7.68 -8.61 9.98
C GLN A 76 -8.50 -8.38 8.70
N GLN A 77 -9.23 -7.26 8.62
CA GLN A 77 -10.04 -6.92 7.45
C GLN A 77 -9.20 -6.73 6.17
N LEU A 78 -8.00 -6.17 6.29
CA LEU A 78 -7.03 -6.09 5.19
C LEU A 78 -6.58 -7.47 4.73
N ARG A 79 -6.32 -8.40 5.65
CA ARG A 79 -5.94 -9.78 5.31
C ARG A 79 -7.09 -10.60 4.73
N GLU A 80 -8.33 -10.22 5.00
CA GLU A 80 -9.52 -10.83 4.38
C GLU A 80 -9.78 -10.28 2.97
N ARG A 81 -9.59 -8.96 2.77
CA ARG A 81 -9.81 -8.32 1.46
C ARG A 81 -8.68 -8.52 0.46
N ILE A 82 -7.46 -8.67 0.95
CA ILE A 82 -6.25 -8.78 0.14
C ILE A 82 -5.52 -10.06 0.52
N LYS A 83 -4.63 -10.56 -0.35
CA LYS A 83 -3.84 -11.76 -0.03
C LYS A 83 -3.16 -11.59 1.33
N PRO A 84 -3.29 -12.55 2.27
CA PRO A 84 -2.79 -12.42 3.64
C PRO A 84 -1.26 -12.25 3.74
N GLN A 85 -0.54 -12.47 2.64
CA GLN A 85 0.90 -12.26 2.52
C GLN A 85 1.29 -10.80 2.20
N ALA A 86 0.33 -9.96 1.80
CA ALA A 86 0.57 -8.58 1.38
C ALA A 86 0.80 -7.63 2.58
N VAL A 87 0.09 -7.85 3.68
CA VAL A 87 0.23 -7.05 4.91
C VAL A 87 0.33 -7.97 6.13
N LYS A 88 1.51 -8.01 6.73
CA LYS A 88 1.83 -8.72 7.98
C LYS A 88 1.59 -7.85 9.20
N GLU A 89 1.91 -6.56 9.11
CA GLU A 89 1.82 -5.61 10.23
C GLU A 89 1.42 -4.22 9.74
N ILE A 90 0.71 -3.48 10.59
CA ILE A 90 0.47 -2.04 10.42
C ILE A 90 1.29 -1.30 11.47
N ARG A 91 2.13 -0.37 11.03
CA ARG A 91 2.92 0.51 11.88
C ARG A 91 2.35 1.92 11.81
N LEU A 92 1.97 2.46 12.95
CA LEU A 92 1.52 3.84 13.06
C LEU A 92 2.72 4.71 13.45
N ARG A 93 2.90 5.84 12.76
CA ARG A 93 3.94 6.83 13.06
C ARG A 93 3.33 8.21 13.05
N ILE A 94 3.74 9.05 14.01
CA ILE A 94 3.43 10.47 13.97
C ILE A 94 4.33 11.12 12.92
N GLY A 95 3.75 11.86 11.98
CA GLY A 95 4.50 12.45 10.88
C GLY A 95 3.70 13.49 10.12
N VAL A 96 4.41 14.30 9.31
CA VAL A 96 3.78 15.35 8.50
C VAL A 96 2.99 14.71 7.36
N LEU A 97 1.69 15.02 7.28
CA LEU A 97 0.82 14.65 6.16
C LEU A 97 1.07 15.60 4.98
N LYS A 98 2.25 15.53 4.35
CA LYS A 98 2.52 16.28 3.11
C LYS A 98 1.61 15.80 1.97
#